data_AF-A0A6B2GAX6-F1
#
_entry.id   AF-A0A6B2GAX6-F1
#
_cell.length_a   1.000
_cell.length_b   1.000
_cell.length_c   1.000
_cell.angle_alpha   90.00
_cell.angle_beta   90.00
_cell.angle_gamma   90.00
#
_symmetry.space_group_name_H-M   'P 1'
#
loop_
_entity.id
_entity.type
_entity.pdbx_description
1 polymer ?
#
loop_
_entity_poly.entity_id
_entity_poly.type
_entity_poly.pdbx_seq_one_letter_code
_entity_poly.pdbx_strand_id
1 'polypeptide(L)'
;MNHEKIAHLIYLISISLIAKCFESSISRTKRFQMGRMVHFYNNLTEHVFDSYAISTDSPRCSEIGKEILDQGGNAYDSAISALFCLSVVHPHSSGIGGGGFMISYNYHK
;
A
#
# COMPACT_ATOMS: atom_id res chain seq x y z
N MET A 1 5.50 -49.94 19.59
CA MET A 1 5.58 -49.01 18.43
C MET A 1 5.39 -47.62 19.02
N ASN A 2 6.51 -46.90 19.18
CA ASN A 2 6.76 -46.12 20.38
C ASN A 2 6.32 -44.66 20.21
N HIS A 3 5.61 -44.12 21.21
CA HIS A 3 5.10 -42.74 21.28
C HIS A 3 6.17 -41.68 20.95
N GLU A 4 7.43 -41.95 21.30
CA GLU A 4 8.61 -41.14 20.94
C GLU A 4 8.71 -40.86 19.42
N LYS A 5 8.44 -41.84 18.57
CA LYS A 5 8.52 -41.67 17.10
C LYS A 5 7.41 -40.78 16.54
N ILE A 6 6.25 -40.76 17.20
CA ILE A 6 5.10 -39.94 16.79
C ILE A 6 5.36 -38.48 17.13
N ALA A 7 5.95 -38.19 18.30
CA ALA A 7 6.32 -36.83 18.70
C ALA A 7 7.34 -36.20 17.75
N HIS A 8 8.37 -36.94 17.35
CA HIS A 8 9.35 -36.48 16.36
C HIS A 8 8.72 -36.20 14.99
N LEU A 9 7.77 -37.03 14.55
CA LEU A 9 7.10 -36.83 13.26
C LEU A 9 6.25 -35.55 13.26
N ILE A 10 5.52 -35.28 14.34
CA ILE A 10 4.71 -34.05 14.49
C ILE A 10 5.61 -32.81 14.52
N TYR A 11 6.73 -32.87 15.23
CA TYR A 11 7.70 -31.77 15.32
C TYR A 11 8.37 -31.45 13.96
N LEU A 12 8.68 -32.48 13.16
CA LEU A 12 9.25 -32.27 11.83
C LEU A 12 8.22 -31.70 10.83
N ILE A 13 6.95 -32.11 10.95
CA ILE A 13 5.86 -31.56 10.12
C ILE A 13 5.62 -30.09 10.47
N SER A 14 5.63 -29.70 11.75
CA SER A 14 5.44 -28.31 12.16
C SER A 14 6.58 -27.40 11.70
N ILE A 15 7.84 -27.84 11.81
CA ILE A 15 9.00 -27.09 11.29
C ILE A 15 8.91 -26.88 9.77
N SER A 16 8.53 -27.92 9.02
CA SER A 16 8.38 -27.83 7.56
C SER A 16 7.27 -26.85 7.14
N LEU A 17 6.15 -26.83 7.88
CA LEU A 17 5.05 -25.89 7.64
C LEU A 17 5.46 -24.44 7.95
N ILE A 18 6.17 -24.20 9.05
CA ILE A 18 6.67 -22.87 9.42
C ILE A 18 7.70 -22.37 8.40
N ALA A 19 8.61 -23.23 7.94
CA ALA A 19 9.62 -22.87 6.93
C ALA A 19 8.99 -22.47 5.58
N LYS A 20 7.99 -23.21 5.10
CA LYS A 20 7.24 -22.87 3.87
C LYS A 20 6.48 -21.55 4.00
N CYS A 21 5.96 -21.25 5.19
CA CYS A 21 5.27 -19.99 5.46
C CYS A 21 6.25 -18.79 5.39
N PHE A 22 7.48 -18.97 5.87
CA PHE A 22 8.51 -17.94 5.87
C PHE A 22 9.02 -17.62 4.45
N GLU A 23 9.20 -18.63 3.61
CA GLU A 23 9.69 -18.47 2.23
C GLU A 23 8.68 -17.76 1.31
N SER A 24 7.38 -18.01 1.52
CA SER A 24 6.28 -17.30 0.83
C SER A 24 6.20 -15.80 1.21
N SER A 25 6.70 -15.44 2.39
CA SER A 25 6.72 -14.05 2.90
C SER A 25 7.90 -13.25 2.34
N ILE A 26 9.09 -13.87 2.23
CA ILE A 26 10.32 -13.20 1.75
C ILE A 26 10.36 -13.03 0.22
N SER A 27 9.80 -13.97 -0.56
CA SER A 27 9.89 -13.87 -2.02
C SER A 27 8.97 -12.80 -2.62
N ARG A 28 7.94 -12.34 -1.88
CA ARG A 28 7.00 -11.31 -2.34
C ARG A 28 7.53 -9.88 -2.14
N THR A 29 8.40 -9.66 -1.16
CA THR A 29 8.94 -8.32 -0.82
C THR A 29 10.06 -7.88 -1.76
N LYS A 30 10.97 -8.78 -2.18
CA LYS A 30 12.17 -8.38 -2.95
C LYS A 30 11.92 -7.98 -4.41
N ARG A 31 10.83 -8.45 -5.04
CA ARG A 31 10.59 -8.19 -6.47
C ARG A 31 9.76 -6.93 -6.76
N PHE A 32 9.02 -6.40 -5.77
CA PHE A 32 8.10 -5.27 -6.00
C PHE A 32 8.67 -3.89 -5.61
N GLN A 33 9.69 -3.82 -4.76
CA GLN A 33 10.25 -2.55 -4.28
C GLN A 33 11.50 -2.06 -5.01
N MET A 34 12.35 -2.94 -5.55
CA MET A 34 13.67 -2.51 -6.04
C MET A 34 13.63 -1.74 -7.38
N GLY A 35 12.76 -2.13 -8.32
CA GLY A 35 12.73 -1.53 -9.67
C GLY A 35 12.17 -0.10 -9.74
N ARG A 36 11.29 0.28 -8.81
CA ARG A 36 10.68 1.63 -8.78
C ARG A 36 11.40 2.63 -7.89
N MET A 37 12.09 2.17 -6.84
CA MET A 37 12.87 3.05 -5.96
C MET A 37 14.03 3.73 -6.70
N VAL A 38 14.66 3.01 -7.65
CA VAL A 38 15.76 3.55 -8.48
C VAL A 38 15.25 4.59 -9.49
N HIS A 39 14.01 4.48 -9.95
CA HIS A 39 13.42 5.47 -10.86
C HIS A 39 13.08 6.79 -10.17
N PHE A 40 12.77 6.73 -8.87
CA PHE A 40 12.48 7.92 -8.05
C PHE A 40 13.76 8.70 -7.70
N TYR A 41 14.84 8.00 -7.33
CA TYR A 41 16.10 8.66 -6.94
C TYR A 41 16.82 9.35 -8.11
N ASN A 42 16.64 8.87 -9.34
CA ASN A 42 17.26 9.47 -10.53
C ASN A 42 16.52 10.72 -11.05
N ASN A 43 15.34 11.03 -10.49
CA ASN A 43 14.56 12.23 -10.78
C ASN A 43 14.45 13.09 -9.51
N LEU A 44 15.57 13.59 -9.01
CA LEU A 44 15.61 14.70 -8.03
C LEU A 44 15.15 16.04 -8.67
N THR A 45 14.29 15.97 -9.69
CA THR A 45 13.52 17.11 -10.16
C THR A 45 12.56 17.46 -9.04
N GLU A 46 12.70 18.67 -8.52
CA GLU A 46 11.68 19.28 -7.66
C GLU A 46 10.32 19.05 -8.33
N HIS A 47 9.43 18.31 -7.67
CA HIS A 47 8.08 18.06 -8.19
C HIS A 47 7.29 19.36 -8.06
N VAL A 48 7.48 20.24 -9.02
CA VAL A 48 6.75 21.51 -9.16
C VAL A 48 5.44 21.20 -9.88
N PHE A 49 4.33 21.60 -9.25
CA PHE A 49 2.99 21.43 -9.80
C PHE A 49 2.38 22.81 -10.04
N ASP A 50 1.96 23.08 -11.28
CA ASP A 50 1.47 24.40 -11.67
C ASP A 50 0.03 24.68 -11.22
N SER A 51 -0.79 23.64 -11.06
CA SER A 51 -2.25 23.80 -10.86
C SER A 51 -2.77 23.09 -9.61
N TYR A 52 -2.44 21.82 -9.43
CA TYR A 52 -2.89 21.02 -8.31
C TYR A 52 -1.86 19.92 -7.99
N ALA A 53 -1.88 19.42 -6.76
CA ALA A 53 -1.02 18.33 -6.33
C ALA A 53 -1.80 17.35 -5.46
N ILE A 54 -1.48 16.06 -5.59
CA ILE A 54 -1.96 15.00 -4.72
C ILE A 54 -0.80 14.11 -4.33
N SER A 55 -0.78 13.67 -3.07
CA SER A 55 0.26 12.80 -2.53
C SER A 55 -0.38 11.70 -1.67
N THR A 56 0.03 10.46 -1.92
CA THR A 56 -0.41 9.27 -1.18
C THR A 56 0.78 8.31 -1.00
N ASP A 57 0.65 7.34 -0.10
CA ASP A 57 1.68 6.31 0.13
C ASP A 57 1.93 5.37 -1.08
N SER A 58 0.99 5.34 -2.03
CA SER A 58 1.01 4.49 -3.22
C SER A 58 0.99 5.35 -4.49
N PRO A 59 1.94 5.19 -5.42
CA PRO A 59 1.97 5.99 -6.64
C PRO A 59 0.70 5.81 -7.49
N ARG A 60 0.09 4.62 -7.46
CA ARG A 60 -1.14 4.34 -8.21
C ARG A 60 -2.36 5.06 -7.64
N CYS A 61 -2.40 5.26 -6.32
CA CYS A 61 -3.50 6.01 -5.70
C CYS A 61 -3.35 7.52 -5.91
N SER A 62 -2.12 8.01 -5.97
CA SER A 62 -1.84 9.39 -6.40
C SER A 62 -2.26 9.62 -7.85
N GLU A 63 -1.98 8.67 -8.75
CA GLU A 63 -2.39 8.75 -10.16
C GLU A 63 -3.93 8.77 -10.32
N ILE A 64 -4.66 7.90 -9.61
CA ILE A 64 -6.13 7.91 -9.62
C ILE A 64 -6.70 9.24 -9.12
N GLY A 65 -6.21 9.77 -8.00
CA GLY A 65 -6.71 11.04 -7.49
C GLY A 65 -6.33 12.23 -8.39
N LYS A 66 -5.21 12.14 -9.12
CA LYS A 66 -4.82 13.09 -10.17
C LYS A 66 -5.81 13.04 -11.33
N GLU A 67 -6.18 11.86 -11.81
CA GLU A 67 -7.18 11.70 -12.88
C GLU A 67 -8.52 12.34 -12.53
N ILE A 68 -8.93 12.31 -11.25
CA ILE A 68 -10.16 12.98 -10.80
C ILE A 68 -10.02 14.51 -10.85
N LEU A 69 -8.86 15.06 -10.53
CA LEU A 69 -8.58 16.50 -10.69
C LEU A 69 -8.54 16.89 -12.16
N ASP A 70 -7.95 16.06 -13.03
CA ASP A 70 -7.95 16.23 -14.48
C ASP A 70 -9.37 16.23 -15.09
N GLN A 71 -10.29 15.49 -14.49
CA GLN A 71 -11.71 15.46 -14.87
C GLN A 71 -12.52 16.67 -14.37
N GLY A 72 -11.87 17.63 -13.70
CA GLY A 72 -12.53 18.80 -13.12
C GLY A 72 -13.17 18.55 -11.76
N GLY A 73 -12.81 17.44 -11.09
CA GLY A 73 -13.19 17.19 -9.69
C GLY A 73 -12.52 18.19 -8.75
N ASN A 74 -13.11 18.38 -7.57
CA ASN A 74 -12.55 19.26 -6.56
C ASN A 74 -11.51 18.51 -5.68
N ALA A 75 -10.87 19.24 -4.76
CA ALA A 75 -9.90 18.66 -3.83
C ALA A 75 -10.47 17.53 -2.94
N TYR A 76 -11.77 17.58 -2.61
CA TYR A 76 -12.45 16.55 -1.83
C TYR A 76 -12.66 15.27 -2.65
N ASP A 77 -13.10 15.37 -3.90
CA ASP A 77 -13.32 14.23 -4.80
C ASP A 77 -12.01 13.47 -5.05
N SER A 78 -10.93 14.23 -5.26
CA SER A 78 -9.58 13.71 -5.39
C SER A 78 -9.11 12.98 -4.12
N ALA A 79 -9.33 13.56 -2.94
CA ALA A 79 -8.98 12.93 -1.67
C ALA A 79 -9.77 11.64 -1.41
N ILE A 80 -11.09 11.64 -1.71
CA ILE A 80 -11.96 10.48 -1.50
C ILE A 80 -11.60 9.33 -2.45
N SER A 81 -11.36 9.62 -3.73
CA SER A 81 -10.95 8.61 -4.72
C SER A 81 -9.61 7.97 -4.37
N ALA A 82 -8.63 8.77 -3.94
CA ALA A 82 -7.37 8.28 -3.41
C ALA A 82 -7.56 7.39 -2.18
N LEU A 83 -8.41 7.80 -1.22
CA LEU A 83 -8.70 7.00 -0.03
C LEU A 83 -9.38 5.67 -0.35
N PHE A 84 -10.27 5.63 -1.34
CA PHE A 84 -10.86 4.37 -1.83
C PHE A 84 -9.79 3.46 -2.46
N CYS A 85 -8.87 4.01 -3.23
CA CYS A 85 -7.73 3.23 -3.74
C CYS A 85 -6.87 2.68 -2.60
N LEU A 86 -6.55 3.49 -1.59
CA LEU A 86 -5.77 3.08 -0.41
C LEU A 86 -6.46 1.99 0.39
N SER A 87 -7.79 1.98 0.44
CA SER A 87 -8.55 0.93 1.09
C SER A 87 -8.34 -0.44 0.44
N VAL A 88 -8.00 -0.48 -0.85
CA VAL A 88 -7.71 -1.72 -1.60
C VAL A 88 -6.23 -2.06 -1.57
N VAL A 89 -5.35 -1.07 -1.71
CA VAL A 89 -3.90 -1.27 -1.76
C VAL A 89 -3.30 -1.52 -0.37
N HIS A 90 -3.79 -0.82 0.65
CA HIS A 90 -3.35 -0.89 2.03
C HIS A 90 -4.53 -1.13 3.01
N PRO A 91 -5.24 -2.27 2.88
CA PRO A 91 -6.45 -2.57 3.65
C PRO A 91 -6.20 -2.73 5.16
N HIS A 92 -4.95 -2.96 5.56
CA HIS A 92 -4.57 -3.08 6.97
C HIS A 92 -4.41 -1.71 7.67
N SER A 93 -4.34 -0.61 6.90
CA SER A 93 -4.08 0.73 7.42
C SER A 93 -5.31 1.63 7.32
N SER A 94 -5.97 1.63 6.16
CA SER A 94 -7.17 2.45 5.91
C SER A 94 -8.27 1.60 5.28
N GLY A 95 -9.53 1.96 5.50
CA GLY A 95 -10.66 1.25 4.92
C GLY A 95 -12.01 1.72 5.45
N ILE A 96 -13.06 1.33 4.73
CA ILE A 96 -14.46 1.66 5.05
C ILE A 96 -14.92 1.11 6.40
N GLY A 97 -14.28 0.05 6.92
CA GLY A 97 -14.61 -0.55 8.21
C GLY A 97 -13.98 0.15 9.41
N GLY A 98 -13.16 1.17 9.19
CA GLY A 98 -12.50 1.96 10.23
C GLY A 98 -13.12 3.34 10.41
N GLY A 99 -12.25 4.35 10.51
CA GLY A 99 -12.62 5.76 10.62
C GLY A 99 -11.41 6.67 10.43
N GLY A 100 -11.64 7.97 10.29
CA GLY A 100 -10.58 8.95 10.09
C GLY A 100 -11.09 10.38 10.20
N PHE A 101 -10.18 11.33 10.07
CA PHE A 101 -10.48 12.76 10.09
C PHE A 101 -10.06 13.39 8.76
N MET A 102 -10.95 14.14 8.14
CA MET A 102 -10.64 14.96 6.97
C MET A 102 -10.55 16.41 7.43
N ILE A 103 -9.35 16.98 7.36
CA ILE A 103 -9.14 18.41 7.56
C ILE A 103 -9.29 19.07 6.19
N SER A 104 -10.22 20.01 6.10
CA SER A 104 -10.43 20.77 4.89
C SER A 104 -10.27 22.27 5.12
N TYR A 105 -9.75 22.95 4.11
CA TYR A 105 -9.70 24.38 4.02
C TYR A 105 -10.46 24.84 2.77
N ASN A 106 -11.47 25.69 2.96
CA ASN A 106 -12.13 26.39 1.88
C ASN A 106 -11.66 27.85 1.88
N TYR A 107 -11.05 28.28 0.78
CA TYR A 107 -10.53 29.64 0.66
C TYR A 107 -11.59 30.68 0.27
N HIS A 108 -12.76 30.24 -0.22
CA HIS A 108 -13.85 31.15 -0.54
C HIS A 108 -14.52 31.63 0.75
N LYS A 109 -14.38 32.94 1.01
CA LYS A 109 -15.10 33.70 2.05
C LYS A 109 -16.44 34.20 1.52
#